data_AF-A0A932IQU2-F1
#
_entry.id   AF-A0A932IQU2-F1
#
_cell.length_a   1.000
_cell.length_b   1.000
_cell.length_c   1.000
_cell.angle_alpha   90.00
_cell.angle_beta   90.00
_cell.angle_gamma   90.00
#
_symmetry.space_group_name_H-M   'P 1'
#
loop_
_entity.id
_entity.type
_entity.pdbx_description
1 polymer ?
#
loop_
_entity_poly.entity_id
_entity_poly.type
_entity_poly.pdbx_seq_one_letter_code
_entity_poly.pdbx_strand_id
1 'polypeptide(L)'
;MSTNVSGTAMRRRRAGICASAVIGGVAAAVLMAPSAAAAPVSCDRAALDGTVGSVTGSAQAYLGAHPGANAVVTAAYSQPRDQAAANIRGYFTANPQEYHELRGILAPIGDAQRQCNVTLLSPVLASAYDEFMAG
;
A
#
# COMPACT_ATOMS: atom_id res chain seq x y z
N MET A 1 16.40 -22.74 44.93
CA MET A 1 17.77 -22.57 44.38
C MET A 1 17.66 -22.29 42.89
N SER A 2 18.28 -21.20 42.46
CA SER A 2 18.81 -20.92 41.12
C SER A 2 17.86 -20.50 39.98
N THR A 3 18.04 -19.22 39.64
CA THR A 3 17.80 -18.50 38.37
C THR A 3 18.68 -19.01 37.21
N ASN A 4 18.25 -18.75 35.96
CA ASN A 4 18.99 -18.18 34.81
C ASN A 4 18.33 -18.59 33.47
N VAL A 5 17.82 -17.68 32.61
CA VAL A 5 18.48 -16.72 31.68
C VAL A 5 18.92 -17.36 30.35
N SER A 6 18.29 -16.83 29.28
CA SER A 6 18.71 -16.59 27.88
C SER A 6 19.60 -17.56 27.10
N GLY A 7 19.21 -17.76 25.84
CA GLY A 7 20.10 -18.17 24.76
C GLY A 7 19.49 -17.98 23.38
N THR A 8 19.65 -16.79 22.78
CA THR A 8 19.52 -16.56 21.34
C THR A 8 20.75 -17.10 20.63
N ALA A 9 20.58 -18.11 19.77
CA ALA A 9 21.59 -18.63 18.84
C ALA A 9 20.90 -19.71 17.99
N MET A 10 21.14 -19.96 16.71
CA MET A 10 22.09 -19.43 15.75
C MET A 10 21.86 -20.27 14.46
N ARG A 11 21.71 -19.58 13.32
CA ARG A 11 22.13 -19.98 11.96
C ARG A 11 21.63 -21.27 11.31
N ARG A 12 20.97 -21.04 10.16
CA ARG A 12 21.29 -21.55 8.80
C ARG A 12 22.10 -22.84 8.74
N ARG A 13 21.48 -23.90 8.20
CA ARG A 13 22.16 -24.89 7.38
C ARG A 13 21.50 -25.01 6.02
N ARG A 14 22.27 -24.66 5.00
CA ARG A 14 22.08 -25.09 3.62
C ARG A 14 22.24 -26.62 3.58
N ALA A 15 21.28 -27.32 3.00
CA ALA A 15 21.36 -28.70 2.56
C ALA A 15 20.18 -28.88 1.59
N GLY A 16 20.27 -29.48 0.41
CA GLY A 16 21.35 -30.06 -0.36
C GLY A 16 20.70 -30.37 -1.71
N ILE A 17 21.41 -30.11 -2.81
CA ILE A 17 20.92 -30.42 -4.15
C ILE A 17 20.99 -31.94 -4.31
N CYS A 18 19.83 -32.59 -4.41
CA CYS A 18 19.73 -33.96 -4.90
C CYS A 18 19.09 -33.90 -6.28
N ALA A 19 19.90 -34.11 -7.31
CA ALA A 19 19.44 -34.40 -8.66
C ALA A 19 19.05 -35.89 -8.72
N SER A 20 17.78 -36.18 -8.91
CA SER A 20 17.32 -37.52 -9.33
C SER A 20 16.44 -37.37 -10.56
N ALA A 21 16.98 -37.82 -11.69
CA ALA A 21 16.25 -38.02 -12.93
C ALA A 21 15.25 -39.18 -12.74
N VAL A 22 13.96 -38.89 -12.94
CA VAL A 22 12.94 -39.92 -13.15
C VAL A 22 12.24 -39.61 -14.48
N ILE A 23 12.27 -40.59 -15.37
CA ILE A 23 11.62 -40.57 -16.68
C ILE A 23 10.18 -41.03 -16.48
N GLY A 24 9.21 -40.25 -16.98
CA GLY A 24 7.83 -40.69 -17.23
C GLY A 24 6.82 -40.35 -16.13
N GLY A 25 5.90 -39.44 -16.44
CA GLY A 25 4.71 -39.17 -15.61
C GLY A 25 4.33 -37.70 -15.62
N VAL A 26 3.14 -37.40 -16.15
CA VAL A 26 2.56 -36.07 -16.22
C VAL A 26 2.32 -35.55 -14.79
N ALA A 27 3.21 -34.67 -14.32
CA ALA A 27 2.95 -33.71 -13.27
C ALA A 27 4.06 -32.66 -13.31
N ALA A 28 3.82 -31.57 -14.04
CA ALA A 28 4.55 -30.34 -13.79
C ALA A 28 4.13 -29.85 -12.39
N ALA A 29 4.78 -30.39 -11.35
CA ALA A 29 4.83 -29.72 -10.06
C ALA A 29 5.70 -28.49 -10.26
N VAL A 30 5.11 -27.46 -10.88
CA VAL A 30 5.64 -26.12 -10.83
C VAL A 30 5.69 -25.81 -9.35
N LEU A 31 6.91 -25.73 -8.82
CA LEU A 31 7.18 -25.02 -7.59
C LEU A 31 6.75 -23.58 -7.87
N MET A 32 5.47 -23.31 -7.68
CA MET A 32 4.94 -21.98 -7.50
C MET A 32 5.53 -21.53 -6.15
N ALA A 33 6.77 -21.06 -6.18
CA ALA A 33 7.08 -19.88 -5.40
C ALA A 33 5.92 -18.90 -5.60
N PRO A 34 5.53 -18.08 -4.61
CA PRO A 34 4.68 -16.95 -4.92
C PRO A 34 5.47 -16.11 -5.93
N SER A 35 5.22 -16.35 -7.22
CA SER A 35 5.42 -15.36 -8.23
C SER A 35 4.64 -14.18 -7.68
N ALA A 36 5.33 -13.09 -7.38
CA ALA A 36 4.71 -11.77 -7.33
C ALA A 36 4.22 -11.41 -8.76
N ALA A 37 3.51 -12.33 -9.41
CA ALA A 37 2.52 -12.00 -10.38
C ALA A 37 1.39 -11.41 -9.54
N ALA A 38 1.32 -10.08 -9.50
CA ALA A 38 0.07 -9.44 -9.17
C ALA A 38 -0.99 -10.17 -10.00
N ALA A 39 -1.97 -10.79 -9.34
CA ALA A 39 -3.13 -11.29 -10.04
C ALA A 39 -3.59 -10.16 -10.99
N PRO A 40 -3.94 -10.47 -12.25
CA PRO A 40 -4.36 -9.44 -13.18
C PRO A 40 -5.41 -8.58 -12.47
N VAL A 41 -5.18 -7.27 -12.43
CA VAL A 41 -6.09 -6.34 -11.77
C VAL A 41 -7.44 -6.54 -12.44
N SER A 42 -8.37 -7.15 -11.72
CA SER A 42 -9.66 -7.47 -12.30
C SER A 42 -10.47 -6.18 -12.29
N CYS A 43 -10.87 -5.73 -13.49
CA CYS A 43 -11.61 -4.48 -13.66
C CYS A 43 -13.11 -4.63 -13.34
N ASP A 44 -13.48 -5.68 -12.62
CA ASP A 44 -14.81 -5.82 -12.05
C ASP A 44 -14.97 -4.92 -10.82
N ARG A 45 -16.21 -4.54 -10.55
CA ARG A 45 -16.51 -3.55 -9.51
C ARG A 45 -16.08 -3.98 -8.11
N ALA A 46 -16.20 -5.27 -7.79
CA ALA A 46 -15.88 -5.76 -6.44
C ALA A 46 -14.37 -5.63 -6.15
N ALA A 47 -13.53 -5.93 -7.13
CA ALA A 47 -12.08 -5.75 -7.00
C ALA A 47 -11.67 -4.27 -6.91
N LEU A 48 -12.32 -3.40 -7.68
CA LEU A 48 -12.09 -1.96 -7.63
C LEU A 48 -12.51 -1.35 -6.29
N ASP A 49 -13.69 -1.71 -5.78
CA ASP A 49 -14.16 -1.29 -4.46
C ASP A 49 -13.25 -1.83 -3.35
N GLY A 50 -12.74 -3.06 -3.50
CA GLY A 50 -11.73 -3.64 -2.62
C GLY A 50 -10.42 -2.86 -2.61
N THR A 51 -9.97 -2.36 -3.76
CA THR A 51 -8.79 -1.50 -3.87
C THR A 51 -8.98 -0.19 -3.12
N VAL A 52 -10.11 0.50 -3.35
CA VAL A 52 -10.45 1.74 -2.64
C VAL A 52 -10.55 1.51 -1.13
N GLY A 53 -11.20 0.42 -0.70
CA GLY A 53 -11.33 0.06 0.70
C GLY A 53 -9.98 -0.21 1.37
N SER A 54 -9.10 -0.98 0.72
CA SER A 54 -7.76 -1.29 1.23
C SER A 54 -6.89 -0.03 1.34
N VAL A 55 -6.92 0.84 0.33
CA VAL A 55 -6.18 2.11 0.35
C VAL A 55 -6.72 3.04 1.44
N THR A 56 -8.04 3.14 1.57
CA THR A 56 -8.67 3.96 2.61
C THR A 56 -8.27 3.48 4.00
N GLY A 57 -8.35 2.17 4.27
CA GLY A 57 -7.93 1.61 5.55
C GLY A 57 -6.44 1.82 5.84
N SER A 58 -5.58 1.70 4.82
CA SER A 58 -4.14 1.95 4.96
C SER A 58 -3.85 3.42 5.24
N ALA A 59 -4.55 4.35 4.57
CA ALA A 59 -4.43 5.78 4.81
C ALA A 59 -4.90 6.15 6.22
N GLN A 60 -6.02 5.58 6.69
CA GLN A 60 -6.51 5.78 8.06
C GLN A 60 -5.50 5.28 9.10
N ALA A 61 -4.92 4.09 8.90
CA ALA A 61 -3.89 3.56 9.78
C ALA A 61 -2.64 4.44 9.80
N TYR A 62 -2.20 4.92 8.63
CA TYR A 62 -1.08 5.83 8.50
C TYR A 62 -1.33 7.15 9.24
N LEU A 63 -2.48 7.81 9.01
CA LEU A 63 -2.85 9.03 9.70
C LEU A 63 -2.95 8.80 11.22
N GLY A 64 -3.49 7.66 11.67
CA GLY A 64 -3.51 7.29 13.09
C GLY A 64 -2.12 7.21 13.74
N ALA A 65 -1.09 6.86 12.96
CA ALA A 65 0.30 6.83 13.42
C ALA A 65 1.05 8.18 13.25
N HIS A 66 0.50 9.12 12.49
CA HIS A 66 1.11 10.41 12.15
C HIS A 66 0.21 11.57 12.61
N PRO A 67 0.31 12.00 13.88
CA PRO A 67 -0.62 12.98 14.46
C PRO A 67 -0.59 14.34 13.75
N GLY A 68 0.55 14.76 13.19
CA GLY A 68 0.65 16.00 12.39
C GLY A 68 -0.14 15.92 11.08
N ALA A 69 0.07 14.86 10.29
CA ALA A 69 -0.67 14.62 9.06
C ALA A 69 -2.17 14.45 9.34
N ASN A 70 -2.52 13.72 10.39
CA ASN A 70 -3.90 13.54 10.79
C ASN A 70 -4.57 14.87 11.17
N ALA A 71 -3.88 15.75 11.87
CA ALA A 71 -4.42 17.05 12.26
C ALA A 71 -4.73 17.91 11.03
N VAL A 72 -3.81 18.01 10.07
CA VAL A 72 -4.03 18.82 8.86
C VAL A 72 -5.13 18.23 7.97
N VAL A 73 -5.16 16.91 7.79
CA VAL A 73 -6.21 16.24 7.00
C VAL A 73 -7.57 16.34 7.68
N THR A 74 -7.64 16.21 9.01
CA THR A 74 -8.89 16.34 9.76
C THR A 74 -9.42 17.77 9.71
N ALA A 75 -8.55 18.78 9.87
CA ALA A 75 -8.93 20.18 9.81
C ALA A 75 -9.45 20.58 8.41
N ALA A 76 -8.93 19.96 7.35
CA ALA A 76 -9.35 20.23 5.98
C ALA A 76 -10.85 20.02 5.74
N TYR A 77 -11.51 19.09 6.47
CA TYR A 77 -12.94 18.82 6.30
C TYR A 77 -13.85 20.00 6.67
N SER A 78 -13.40 20.93 7.51
CA SER A 78 -14.18 22.12 7.92
C SER A 78 -13.70 23.41 7.26
N GLN A 79 -12.68 23.34 6.40
CA GLN A 79 -12.08 24.49 5.76
C GLN A 79 -12.65 24.72 4.35
N PRO A 80 -12.65 25.97 3.86
CA PRO A 80 -12.80 26.23 2.43
C PRO A 80 -11.74 25.46 1.64
N ARG A 81 -12.12 24.95 0.47
CA ARG A 81 -11.28 24.08 -0.36
C ARG A 81 -9.86 24.61 -0.58
N ASP A 82 -9.74 25.88 -0.95
CA ASP A 82 -8.44 26.48 -1.28
C ASP A 82 -7.54 26.59 -0.04
N GLN A 83 -8.13 26.85 1.12
CA GLN A 83 -7.41 26.90 2.40
C GLN A 83 -6.98 25.49 2.83
N ALA A 84 -7.86 24.50 2.70
CA ALA A 84 -7.54 23.10 2.97
C ALA A 84 -6.35 22.62 2.12
N ALA A 85 -6.41 22.87 0.81
CA ALA A 85 -5.37 22.50 -0.13
C ALA A 85 -4.02 23.18 0.21
N ALA A 86 -4.04 24.49 0.49
CA ALA A 86 -2.83 25.22 0.89
C ALA A 86 -2.22 24.69 2.19
N ASN A 87 -3.04 24.38 3.19
CA ASN A 87 -2.58 23.85 4.47
C ASN A 87 -1.99 22.44 4.33
N ILE A 88 -2.68 21.55 3.60
CA ILE A 88 -2.19 20.20 3.29
C ILE A 88 -0.85 20.28 2.56
N ARG A 89 -0.77 21.08 1.49
CA ARG A 89 0.48 21.27 0.72
C ARG A 89 1.59 21.82 1.62
N GLY A 90 1.30 22.83 2.44
CA GLY A 90 2.27 23.40 3.37
C GLY A 90 2.84 22.37 4.34
N TYR A 91 1.97 21.54 4.93
CA TYR A 91 2.40 20.48 5.83
C TYR A 91 3.29 19.44 5.12
N PHE A 92 2.86 18.93 3.97
CA PHE A 92 3.58 17.88 3.26
C PHE A 92 4.85 18.38 2.56
N THR A 93 4.94 19.67 2.24
CA THR A 93 6.19 20.31 1.81
C THR A 93 7.21 20.36 2.95
N ALA A 94 6.76 20.62 4.18
CA ALA A 94 7.61 20.61 5.37
C ALA A 94 7.96 19.18 5.84
N ASN A 95 7.15 18.18 5.47
CA ASN A 95 7.30 16.78 5.85
C ASN A 95 7.36 15.88 4.58
N PRO A 96 8.43 15.97 3.77
CA PRO A 96 8.51 15.28 2.49
C PRO A 96 8.51 13.75 2.61
N GLN A 97 9.04 13.20 3.70
CA GLN A 97 8.95 11.76 3.97
C GLN A 97 7.49 11.32 4.09
N GLU A 98 6.71 12.03 4.91
CA GLU A 98 5.30 11.71 5.11
C GLU A 98 4.47 11.90 3.82
N TYR A 99 4.86 12.86 2.99
CA TYR A 99 4.27 13.05 1.67
C TYR A 99 4.45 11.81 0.81
N HIS A 100 5.69 11.32 0.68
CA HIS A 100 6.00 10.16 -0.16
C HIS A 100 5.33 8.88 0.37
N GLU A 101 5.27 8.70 1.67
CA GLU A 101 4.60 7.57 2.30
C GLU A 101 3.10 7.57 2.03
N LEU A 102 2.42 8.70 2.30
CA LEU A 102 0.99 8.82 2.02
C LEU A 102 0.67 8.73 0.52
N ARG A 103 1.51 9.31 -0.34
CA ARG A 103 1.39 9.18 -1.81
C ARG A 103 1.52 7.72 -2.26
N GLY A 104 2.45 6.97 -1.67
CA GLY A 104 2.63 5.55 -1.93
C GLY A 104 1.41 4.73 -1.51
N ILE A 105 0.80 5.07 -0.37
CA ILE A 105 -0.45 4.44 0.08
C ILE A 105 -1.61 4.70 -0.89
N LEU A 106 -1.69 5.92 -1.43
CA LEU A 106 -2.76 6.37 -2.31
C LEU A 106 -2.57 5.94 -3.79
N ALA A 107 -1.36 5.55 -4.19
CA ALA A 107 -1.03 5.17 -5.56
C ALA A 107 -1.95 4.11 -6.21
N PRO A 108 -2.41 3.04 -5.49
CA PRO A 108 -3.21 1.99 -6.12
C PRO A 108 -4.54 2.46 -6.69
N ILE A 109 -5.10 3.57 -6.19
CA ILE A 109 -6.33 4.16 -6.74
C ILE A 109 -6.08 4.64 -8.18
N GLY A 110 -5.05 5.47 -8.38
CA GLY A 110 -4.71 6.01 -9.70
C GLY A 110 -4.18 4.93 -10.65
N ASP A 111 -3.54 3.89 -10.13
CA ASP A 111 -3.14 2.73 -10.92
C ASP A 111 -4.37 1.97 -11.45
N ALA A 112 -5.32 1.63 -10.57
CA ALA A 112 -6.55 0.95 -10.95
C ALA A 112 -7.40 1.78 -11.93
N GLN A 113 -7.51 3.09 -11.70
CA GLN A 113 -8.22 4.00 -12.61
C GLN A 113 -7.62 3.99 -14.01
N ARG A 114 -6.28 4.06 -14.14
CA ARG A 114 -5.59 4.04 -15.43
C ARG A 114 -5.65 2.68 -16.11
N GLN A 115 -5.45 1.60 -15.36
CA GLN A 115 -5.46 0.24 -15.89
C GLN A 115 -6.84 -0.18 -16.41
N CYS A 116 -7.90 0.23 -15.71
CA CYS A 116 -9.27 -0.14 -16.05
C CYS A 116 -10.03 0.95 -16.82
N ASN A 117 -9.42 2.13 -17.03
CA ASN A 117 -10.04 3.28 -17.68
C ASN A 117 -11.38 3.69 -17.03
N VAL A 118 -11.36 3.86 -15.70
CA VAL A 118 -12.54 4.17 -14.87
C VAL A 118 -12.27 5.32 -13.91
N THR A 119 -13.34 5.91 -13.38
CA THR A 119 -13.28 6.87 -12.27
C THR A 119 -13.79 6.22 -10.99
N LEU A 120 -12.90 6.03 -10.01
CA LEU A 120 -13.22 5.37 -8.73
C LEU A 120 -13.63 6.36 -7.62
N LEU A 121 -13.19 7.61 -7.75
CA LEU A 121 -13.41 8.66 -6.75
C LEU A 121 -14.58 9.57 -7.16
N SER A 122 -15.28 10.13 -6.17
CA SER A 122 -16.24 11.21 -6.44
C SER A 122 -15.50 12.43 -7.04
N PRO A 123 -16.17 13.33 -7.78
CA PRO A 123 -15.49 14.47 -8.41
C PRO A 123 -14.69 15.34 -7.44
N VAL A 124 -15.25 15.55 -6.23
CA VAL A 124 -14.56 16.31 -5.17
C VAL A 124 -13.30 15.57 -4.72
N LEU A 125 -13.40 14.27 -4.45
CA LEU A 125 -12.28 13.49 -3.95
C LEU A 125 -11.21 13.24 -5.02
N ALA A 126 -11.61 13.04 -6.28
CA ALA A 126 -10.70 12.95 -7.42
C ALA A 126 -9.82 14.18 -7.54
N SER A 127 -10.44 15.36 -7.47
CA SER A 127 -9.69 16.61 -7.59
C SER A 127 -8.75 16.88 -6.40
N ALA A 128 -9.11 16.47 -5.18
CA ALA A 128 -8.20 16.54 -4.02
C ALA A 128 -7.06 15.52 -4.12
N TYR A 129 -7.36 14.31 -4.61
CA TYR A 129 -6.39 13.27 -4.90
C TYR A 129 -5.37 13.75 -5.94
N ASP A 130 -5.83 14.26 -7.08
CA ASP A 130 -4.96 14.73 -8.16
C ASP A 130 -4.06 15.86 -7.70
N GLU A 131 -4.59 16.80 -6.92
CA GLU A 131 -3.81 17.91 -6.36
C GLU A 131 -2.71 17.41 -5.41
N PHE A 132 -3.02 16.49 -4.50
CA PHE A 132 -2.03 15.89 -3.61
C PHE A 132 -1.00 15.07 -4.39
N MET A 133 -1.45 14.29 -5.36
CA MET A 133 -0.59 13.45 -6.21
C MET A 133 0.25 14.28 -7.18
N ALA A 134 0.00 15.57 -7.38
CA ALA A 134 0.83 16.46 -8.20
C ALA A 134 2.05 17.03 -7.44
N GLY A 135 1.95 17.19 -6.12
CA GLY A 135 2.97 17.84 -5.28
C GLY A 135 2.55 19.23 -4.84
#